data_AF-A0A7V9UVM0-F1
#
_entry.id   AF-A0A7V9UVM0-F1
#
_cell.length_a   1.000
_cell.length_b   1.000
_cell.length_c   1.000
_cell.angle_alpha   90.00
_cell.angle_beta   90.00
_cell.angle_gamma   90.00
#
_symmetry.space_group_name_H-M   'P 1'
#
loop_
_entity.id
_entity.type
_entity.pdbx_description
1 polymer ?
#
loop_
_entity_poly.entity_id
_entity_poly.type
_entity_poly.pdbx_seq_one_letter_code
_entity_poly.pdbx_strand_id
1 'polypeptide(L)'
;MIETLEKTDELKTVRQEKDTWIVELPSEVCRREGFAEGTLVSLTFKNSGIQTSYIHPSAKARKSAERFIGKYGDFIKEIQDIDG
;
A
#
# COMPACT_ATOMS: atom_id res chain seq x y z
N MET A 1 -25.60 -20.35 17.03
CA MET A 1 -24.28 -20.49 16.39
C MET A 1 -24.19 -19.33 15.41
N ILE A 2 -23.55 -18.23 15.81
CA ILE A 2 -23.29 -17.10 14.92
C ILE A 2 -21.80 -17.22 14.66
N GLU A 3 -21.45 -17.67 13.46
CA GLU A 3 -20.07 -17.63 12.99
C GLU A 3 -19.72 -16.15 12.79
N THR A 4 -19.14 -15.56 13.83
CA THR A 4 -18.47 -14.28 13.72
C THR A 4 -17.31 -14.48 12.75
N LEU A 5 -17.49 -14.04 11.50
CA LEU A 5 -16.39 -13.87 10.56
C LEU A 5 -15.46 -12.77 11.10
N GLU A 6 -14.64 -13.11 12.09
CA GLU A 6 -13.45 -12.35 12.46
C GLU A 6 -12.36 -12.69 11.43
N LYS A 7 -12.58 -12.30 10.17
CA LYS A 7 -11.48 -12.12 9.24
C LYS A 7 -10.89 -10.77 9.62
N THR A 8 -9.80 -10.82 10.38
CA THR A 8 -8.97 -9.67 10.72
C THR A 8 -8.52 -8.98 9.43
N ASP A 9 -9.28 -7.96 9.03
CA ASP A 9 -8.93 -6.96 8.02
C ASP A 9 -7.84 -6.03 8.60
N GLU A 10 -6.76 -6.64 9.09
CA GLU A 10 -5.67 -5.92 9.74
C GLU A 10 -4.95 -5.09 8.67
N LEU A 11 -5.20 -3.78 8.71
CA LEU A 11 -4.49 -2.80 7.89
C LEU A 11 -3.00 -2.93 8.16
N LYS A 12 -2.25 -3.34 7.13
CA LYS A 12 -0.80 -3.46 7.22
C LYS A 12 -0.19 -2.07 7.35
N THR A 13 0.25 -1.75 8.57
CA THR A 13 0.94 -0.49 8.85
C THR A 13 2.36 -0.56 8.31
N VAL A 14 2.66 0.29 7.34
CA VAL A 14 3.98 0.38 6.69
C VAL A 14 4.90 1.30 7.46
N ARG A 15 4.36 2.37 8.06
CA ARG A 15 5.14 3.33 8.84
C ARG A 15 4.24 4.11 9.80
N GLN A 16 4.78 4.52 10.94
CA GLN A 16 4.12 5.43 11.87
C GLN A 16 5.05 6.61 12.19
N GLU A 17 4.55 7.83 12.07
CA GLU A 17 5.27 9.07 12.38
C GLU A 17 4.35 9.99 13.20
N LYS A 18 4.63 10.11 14.51
CA LYS A 18 3.82 10.89 15.46
C LYS A 18 2.34 10.48 15.41
N ASP A 19 1.50 11.36 14.89
CA ASP A 19 0.05 11.22 14.79
C ASP A 19 -0.38 10.73 13.40
N THR A 20 0.56 10.30 12.54
CA THR A 20 0.31 9.80 11.19
C THR A 20 0.72 8.34 11.04
N TRP A 21 -0.20 7.52 10.54
CA TRP A 21 0.02 6.14 10.14
C TRP A 21 -0.04 6.04 8.63
N ILE A 22 0.99 5.46 8.02
CA ILE A 22 0.98 5.08 6.61
C ILE A 22 0.61 3.61 6.56
N VAL A 23 -0.54 3.31 5.98
CA VAL A 23 -1.07 1.95 5.87
C VAL A 23 -1.23 1.56 4.40
N GLU A 24 -1.02 0.28 4.12
CA GLU A 24 -1.31 -0.33 2.83
C GLU A 24 -2.79 -0.68 2.76
N LEU A 25 -3.48 -0.26 1.69
CA LEU A 25 -4.88 -0.61 1.49
C LEU A 25 -5.02 -2.12 1.24
N PRO A 26 -6.01 -2.79 1.85
CA PRO A 26 -6.29 -4.19 1.58
C PRO A 26 -6.63 -4.40 0.10
N SER A 27 -6.22 -5.53 -0.47
CA SER A 27 -6.45 -5.85 -1.89
C SER A 27 -7.94 -5.81 -2.26
N GLU A 28 -8.84 -6.15 -1.33
CA GLU A 28 -10.29 -6.08 -1.55
C GLU A 28 -10.76 -4.64 -1.77
N VAL A 29 -10.30 -3.70 -0.92
CA VAL A 29 -10.59 -2.26 -1.06
C VAL A 29 -10.01 -1.73 -2.37
N CYS A 30 -8.78 -2.14 -2.72
CA CYS A 30 -8.17 -1.73 -3.99
C CYS A 30 -9.00 -2.18 -5.20
N ARG A 31 -9.47 -3.43 -5.22
CA ARG A 31 -10.29 -3.96 -6.32
C ARG A 31 -11.64 -3.27 -6.43
N ARG A 32 -12.30 -3.01 -5.30
CA ARG A 32 -13.63 -2.38 -5.26
C ARG A 32 -13.59 -0.93 -5.73
N GLU A 33 -12.58 -0.19 -5.30
CA GLU A 33 -12.48 1.26 -5.55
C GLU A 33 -11.60 1.60 -6.77
N GLY A 34 -10.98 0.60 -7.41
CA GLY A 34 -10.13 0.80 -8.60
C GLY A 34 -8.71 1.30 -8.30
N PHE A 35 -8.19 1.08 -7.09
CA PHE A 35 -6.80 1.37 -6.75
C PHE A 35 -5.87 0.23 -7.19
N ALA A 36 -4.59 0.55 -7.38
CA ALA A 36 -3.56 -0.46 -7.55
C ALA A 36 -3.34 -1.22 -6.23
N GLU A 37 -3.12 -2.53 -6.29
CA GLU A 37 -2.70 -3.31 -5.11
C GLU A 37 -1.39 -2.72 -4.54
N GLY A 38 -1.28 -2.64 -3.21
CA GLY A 38 -0.17 -1.98 -2.53
C GLY A 38 -0.27 -0.45 -2.42
N THR A 39 -1.42 0.15 -2.73
CA THR A 39 -1.64 1.60 -2.56
C THR A 39 -1.51 1.99 -1.09
N LEU A 40 -0.76 3.06 -0.82
CA LEU A 40 -0.53 3.60 0.52
C LEU A 40 -1.42 4.80 0.80
N VAL A 41 -2.00 4.82 2.00
CA VAL A 41 -2.77 5.97 2.52
C VAL A 41 -2.17 6.45 3.83
N SER A 42 -2.14 7.76 4.03
CA SER A 42 -1.82 8.36 5.32
C SER A 42 -3.09 8.60 6.12
N LEU A 43 -3.09 8.14 7.36
CA LEU A 43 -4.12 8.34 8.37
C LEU A 43 -3.52 9.24 9.43
N THR A 44 -3.92 10.52 9.48
CA THR A 44 -3.44 11.48 10.47
C THR A 44 -4.52 11.76 11.50
N PHE A 45 -4.25 11.51 12.78
CA PHE A 45 -5.17 11.84 13.85
C PHE A 45 -4.99 13.31 14.24
N LYS A 46 -6.07 14.09 14.16
CA LYS A 46 -6.07 15.49 14.62
C LYS A 46 -7.33 15.78 15.41
N ASN A 47 -7.17 16.35 16.61
CA ASN A 47 -8.21 17.02 17.39
C ASN A 47 -9.60 16.34 17.32
N SER A 48 -9.65 15.03 17.54
CA SER A 48 -10.85 14.16 17.57
C SER A 48 -11.32 13.52 16.25
N GLY A 49 -10.54 13.57 15.16
CA GLY A 49 -10.87 12.89 13.90
C GLY A 49 -9.67 12.26 13.18
N ILE A 50 -9.96 11.36 12.24
CA ILE A 50 -8.97 10.76 11.34
C ILE A 50 -9.04 11.51 10.01
N GLN A 51 -7.95 12.18 9.65
CA GLN A 51 -7.76 12.77 8.33
C GLN A 51 -7.05 11.77 7.44
N THR A 52 -7.72 11.30 6.39
CA THR A 52 -7.17 10.36 5.42
C THR A 52 -6.64 11.11 4.19
N SER A 53 -5.47 10.75 3.68
CA SER A 53 -4.95 11.30 2.42
C SER A 53 -4.22 10.23 1.61
N TYR A 54 -4.47 10.22 0.30
CA TYR A 54 -3.78 9.31 -0.61
C TYR A 54 -2.35 9.75 -0.82
N ILE A 55 -1.41 8.84 -0.60
CA ILE A 55 -0.01 9.10 -0.92
C ILE A 55 0.16 8.80 -2.40
N HIS A 56 -0.12 9.80 -3.24
CA HIS A 56 0.22 9.69 -4.64
C HIS A 56 1.75 9.74 -4.78
N PRO A 57 2.38 8.74 -5.42
CA PRO A 57 3.79 8.85 -5.73
C PRO A 57 3.97 10.08 -6.62
N SER A 58 4.84 11.01 -6.18
CA SER A 58 5.17 12.18 -6.99
C SER A 58 5.63 11.73 -8.39
N ALA A 59 5.42 12.56 -9.42
CA ALA A 59 5.88 12.25 -10.77
C ALA A 59 7.38 11.91 -10.82
N LYS A 60 8.17 12.50 -9.90
CA LYS A 60 9.58 12.19 -9.70
C LYS A 60 9.79 10.78 -9.12
N ALA A 61 9.07 10.42 -8.06
CA ALA A 61 9.13 9.08 -7.47
C ALA A 61 8.72 8.01 -8.47
N ARG A 62 7.67 8.27 -9.27
CA ARG A 62 7.23 7.37 -10.35
C ARG A 62 8.31 7.17 -11.40
N LYS A 63 8.89 8.26 -11.93
CA LYS A 63 10.01 8.16 -12.90
C LYS A 63 11.23 7.44 -12.32
N SER A 64 11.54 7.65 -11.03
CA SER A 64 12.63 6.95 -10.34
C SER A 64 12.34 5.46 -10.20
N ALA A 65 11.10 5.08 -9.85
CA ALA A 65 10.68 3.68 -9.78
C ALA A 65 10.70 3.02 -11.16
N GLU A 66 10.17 3.68 -12.19
CA GLU A 66 10.22 3.20 -13.59
C GLU A 66 11.65 3.02 -14.07
N ARG A 67 12.57 3.95 -13.77
CA ARG A 67 13.99 3.80 -14.09
C ARG A 67 14.65 2.66 -13.31
N PHE A 68 14.29 2.46 -12.05
CA PHE A 68 14.81 1.36 -11.23
C PHE A 68 14.34 0.01 -11.75
N ILE A 69 13.03 -0.14 -12.00
CA ILE A 69 12.45 -1.35 -12.60
C ILE A 69 13.00 -1.58 -14.00
N GLY A 70 13.19 -0.54 -14.82
CA GLY A 70 13.81 -0.69 -16.14
C GLY A 70 15.28 -1.13 -16.07
N LYS A 71 16.01 -0.70 -15.05
CA LYS A 71 17.43 -1.07 -14.85
C LYS A 71 17.60 -2.49 -14.31
N TYR A 72 16.69 -2.93 -13.46
CA TYR A 72 16.76 -4.24 -12.81
C TYR A 72 15.67 -5.19 -13.30
N GLY A 73 14.98 -4.85 -14.39
CA GLY A 73 13.79 -5.58 -14.84
C GLY A 73 14.11 -7.01 -15.24
N ASP A 74 15.26 -7.21 -15.88
CA ASP A 74 15.74 -8.55 -16.24
C ASP A 74 16.12 -9.35 -14.98
N PHE A 75 16.77 -8.71 -14.00
CA PHE A 75 17.11 -9.33 -12.72
C PHE A 75 15.88 -9.67 -11.87
N ILE A 76 14.85 -8.82 -11.86
CA ILE A 76 13.58 -9.05 -11.16
C ILE A 76 12.81 -10.20 -11.81
N LYS A 77 12.82 -10.29 -13.15
CA LYS A 77 12.24 -11.41 -13.89
C LYS A 77 12.98 -12.72 -13.57
N GLU A 78 14.30 -12.69 -13.53
CA GLU A 78 15.12 -13.86 -13.22
C GLU A 78 14.85 -14.38 -11.80
N ILE A 79 14.62 -13.49 -10.82
CA ILE A 79 14.22 -13.89 -9.46
C ILE A 79 12.80 -14.45 -9.42
N GLN A 80 11.85 -13.87 -10.16
CA GLN A 80 10.47 -14.38 -10.20
C GLN A 80 10.35 -15.78 -10.82
N ASP A 81 11.24 -16.13 -11.75
CA ASP A 81 11.27 -17.46 -12.38
C ASP A 81 11.84 -18.55 -11.45
N ILE A 82 12.57 -18.17 -10.38
CA ILE A 82 13.22 -19.10 -9.45
C ILE A 82 12.28 -19.56 -8.32
N ASP A 83 11.25 -18.76 -7.98
CA ASP A 83 10.22 -19.09 -6.98
C ASP A 83 8.92 -19.66 -7.62
N GLY A 84 8.93 -19.96 -8.93
CA GLY A 84 7.80 -20.49 -9.71
C GLY A 84 7.84 -22.00 -9.94
#